data_AF-A0A7W8D2B9-F1
#
_entry.id   AF-A0A7W8D2B9-F1
#
_cell.length_a   1.000
_cell.length_b   1.000
_cell.length_c   1.000
_cell.angle_alpha   90.00
_cell.angle_beta   90.00
_cell.angle_gamma   90.00
#
_symmetry.space_group_name_H-M   'P 1'
#
loop_
_entity.id
_entity.type
_entity.pdbx_description
1 polymer ?
#
loop_
_entity_poly.entity_id
_entity_poly.type
_entity_poly.pdbx_seq_one_letter_code
_entity_poly.pdbx_strand_id
1 'polypeptide(L)'
;MVIKEYSLKDLTLAYFQKKSQLYRNGGYHRAKYLKRNLDDMQSHFFAFLMDVNICLLPVYIWVIEFLLILCGLIPPNFFDLLFYIMYAFLFIVSVLLLPIFTARCKGQSLGCIFTDLKLVQRNKKEASGLKLIFRQMLGFGIPLMVFGFFFETLGILAWWLLNGLIVLITPRQQTLVDLLFQTLLVHEPPQEIRFEKEPIQEMVREITPIDLHIRSNYSDDSNNDVEEIFKEAKQLGMETISITDHNCARANAAAVRFAPLYDIQYIPGVEIDAQYRTNRIRILGYYIDWTKDIFDDMERESLRREKDLSIERVKKFEAYSGLRIDVDSIMEGSRFQTITPTDITNMVFNNAKAREFSVVKPYVEKYEPKEAMLHFRRDVFGPGSPCYVPAVYPDAQKIVDAIHDAGGIAILASWHLDKISDDLIEDIMDLGMDGIECFSPEIHEETMAAAIKIAQKHKAFISCGSDYHGSIKPNRHMGVTNCPKKALPLVRILTKAA
;
A
#
# COMPACT_ATOMS: atom_id res chain seq x y z
N MET A 1 3.05 3.26 -4.08
CA MET A 1 1.80 2.52 -3.76
C MET A 1 2.11 1.60 -2.60
N VAL A 2 1.79 1.97 -1.36
CA VAL A 2 1.87 1.03 -0.24
C VAL A 2 0.56 0.25 -0.23
N ILE A 3 0.62 -1.00 -0.71
CA ILE A 3 -0.53 -1.90 -0.69
C ILE A 3 -0.73 -2.32 0.76
N LYS A 4 -1.84 -1.91 1.37
CA LYS A 4 -2.25 -2.47 2.65
C LYS A 4 -2.71 -3.91 2.38
N GLU A 5 -1.88 -4.88 2.74
CA GLU A 5 -2.27 -6.29 2.68
C GLU A 5 -3.36 -6.54 3.72
N TYR A 6 -4.60 -6.76 3.25
CA TYR A 6 -5.68 -7.21 4.11
C TYR A 6 -5.53 -8.71 4.32
N SER A 7 -5.55 -9.15 5.58
CA SER A 7 -5.52 -10.59 5.86
C SER A 7 -6.83 -11.24 5.35
N LEU A 8 -6.75 -12.51 4.96
CA LEU A 8 -7.93 -13.33 4.60
C LEU A 8 -9.02 -13.27 5.68
N LYS A 9 -8.62 -13.15 6.95
CA LYS A 9 -9.52 -13.02 8.10
C LYS A 9 -10.28 -11.70 8.09
N ASP A 10 -9.60 -10.60 7.78
CA ASP A 10 -10.20 -9.26 7.72
C ASP A 10 -11.17 -9.16 6.55
N LEU A 11 -10.82 -9.74 5.40
CA LEU A 11 -11.69 -9.82 4.23
C LEU A 11 -12.94 -10.65 4.50
N THR A 12 -12.78 -11.80 5.16
CA THR A 12 -13.90 -12.68 5.52
C THR A 12 -14.84 -11.99 6.52
N LEU A 13 -14.29 -11.31 7.52
CA LEU A 13 -15.07 -10.57 8.50
C LEU A 13 -15.82 -9.39 7.85
N ALA A 14 -15.12 -8.63 7.01
CA ALA A 14 -15.71 -7.52 6.24
C ALA A 14 -16.83 -8.01 5.31
N TYR A 15 -16.69 -9.19 4.71
CA TYR A 15 -17.73 -9.84 3.92
C TYR A 15 -19.00 -10.07 4.73
N PHE A 16 -18.92 -10.77 5.86
CA PHE A 16 -20.09 -11.06 6.68
C PHE A 16 -20.69 -9.79 7.30
N GLN A 17 -19.88 -8.79 7.62
CA GLN A 17 -20.36 -7.49 8.08
C GLN A 17 -21.12 -6.74 6.99
N LYS A 18 -20.56 -6.64 5.78
CA LYS A 18 -21.22 -6.00 4.62
C LYS A 18 -22.50 -6.74 4.25
N LYS A 19 -22.46 -8.08 4.20
CA LYS A 19 -23.64 -8.95 3.99
C LYS A 19 -24.72 -8.70 5.06
N SER A 20 -24.33 -8.61 6.33
CA SER A 20 -25.24 -8.30 7.43
C SER A 20 -25.81 -6.88 7.33
N GLN A 21 -25.02 -5.90 6.90
CA GLN A 21 -25.45 -4.51 6.74
C GLN A 21 -26.43 -4.37 5.57
N LEU A 22 -26.17 -5.00 4.43
CA LEU A 22 -27.10 -5.05 3.29
C LEU A 22 -28.41 -5.74 3.67
N TYR A 23 -28.33 -6.83 4.44
CA TYR A 23 -29.51 -7.50 5.00
C TYR A 23 -30.32 -6.58 5.93
N ARG A 24 -29.66 -5.74 6.74
CA ARG A 24 -30.32 -4.72 7.58
C ARG A 24 -30.94 -3.59 6.76
N ASN A 25 -30.26 -3.12 5.72
CA ASN A 25 -30.66 -1.96 4.92
C ASN A 25 -31.81 -2.27 3.95
N GLY A 26 -31.94 -3.50 3.45
CA GLY A 26 -32.97 -3.86 2.46
C GLY A 26 -33.76 -5.14 2.72
N GLY A 27 -33.49 -5.89 3.81
CA GLY A 27 -33.68 -7.34 3.79
C GLY A 27 -34.56 -7.99 4.85
N TYR A 28 -34.82 -7.40 6.02
CA TYR A 28 -35.65 -8.09 7.04
C TYR A 28 -37.07 -8.42 6.54
N HIS A 29 -37.60 -7.64 5.60
CA HIS A 29 -38.91 -7.86 4.99
C HIS A 29 -38.88 -8.79 3.77
N ARG A 30 -37.74 -8.90 3.07
CA ARG A 30 -37.61 -9.65 1.81
C ARG A 30 -37.20 -11.12 1.98
N ALA A 31 -36.69 -11.51 3.15
CA ALA A 31 -36.39 -12.90 3.47
C ALA A 31 -37.65 -13.79 3.42
N LYS A 32 -37.57 -14.94 2.75
CA LYS A 32 -38.70 -15.86 2.59
C LYS A 32 -38.66 -16.93 3.67
N TYR A 33 -39.82 -17.23 4.26
CA TYR A 33 -39.93 -18.37 5.18
C TYR A 33 -39.77 -19.67 4.40
N LEU A 34 -39.14 -20.66 5.04
CA LEU A 34 -39.21 -22.04 4.55
C LEU A 34 -40.66 -22.51 4.60
N LYS A 35 -41.07 -23.25 3.58
CA LYS A 35 -42.38 -23.89 3.45
C LYS A 35 -42.22 -25.40 3.59
N ARG A 36 -43.34 -26.11 3.73
CA ARG A 36 -43.37 -27.58 3.74
C ARG A 36 -43.39 -28.14 2.31
N ASN A 37 -42.42 -27.74 1.49
CA ASN A 37 -42.20 -28.30 0.15
C ASN A 37 -40.90 -29.13 0.15
N LEU A 38 -40.71 -29.95 -0.89
CA LEU A 38 -39.54 -30.83 -0.99
C LEU A 38 -38.21 -30.06 -1.05
N ASP A 39 -38.18 -28.94 -1.77
CA ASP A 39 -36.97 -28.14 -2.01
C ASP A 39 -36.41 -27.49 -0.72
N ASP A 40 -37.28 -26.86 0.06
CA ASP A 40 -36.92 -26.26 1.35
C ASP A 40 -36.52 -27.34 2.36
N MET A 41 -37.18 -28.51 2.33
CA MET A 41 -36.85 -29.64 3.21
C MET A 41 -35.49 -30.25 2.87
N GLN A 42 -35.18 -30.38 1.58
CA GLN A 42 -33.87 -30.85 1.12
C GLN A 42 -32.76 -29.88 1.53
N SER A 43 -32.96 -28.58 1.31
CA SER A 43 -32.00 -27.54 1.70
C SER A 43 -31.75 -27.53 3.21
N HIS A 44 -32.82 -27.57 4.01
CA HIS A 44 -32.68 -27.59 5.47
C HIS A 44 -32.02 -28.89 5.97
N PHE A 45 -32.41 -30.04 5.43
CA PHE A 45 -31.81 -31.32 5.80
C PHE A 45 -30.33 -31.39 5.41
N PHE A 46 -29.96 -30.89 4.23
CA PHE A 46 -28.57 -30.83 3.78
C PHE A 46 -27.72 -29.91 4.68
N ALA A 47 -28.24 -28.74 5.05
CA ALA A 47 -27.57 -27.85 5.99
C ALA A 47 -27.32 -28.54 7.34
N PHE A 48 -28.31 -29.27 7.85
CA PHE A 48 -28.17 -30.07 9.07
C PHE A 48 -27.10 -31.16 8.93
N LEU A 49 -27.11 -31.95 7.85
CA LEU A 49 -26.13 -33.01 7.62
C LEU A 49 -24.69 -32.49 7.50
N MET A 50 -24.51 -31.30 6.91
CA MET A 50 -23.21 -30.65 6.84
C MET A 50 -22.71 -30.26 8.23
N ASP A 51 -23.54 -29.60 9.03
CA ASP A 51 -23.20 -29.23 10.40
C ASP A 51 -22.89 -30.48 11.25
N VAL A 52 -23.65 -31.58 11.06
CA VAL A 52 -23.36 -32.89 11.68
C VAL A 52 -21.98 -33.41 11.29
N ASN A 53 -21.67 -33.43 10.00
CA ASN A 53 -20.39 -33.96 9.51
C ASN A 53 -19.20 -33.19 10.09
N ILE A 54 -19.30 -31.86 10.16
CA ILE A 54 -18.27 -31.02 10.75
C ILE A 54 -18.07 -31.35 12.23
N CYS A 55 -19.17 -31.50 12.97
CA CYS A 55 -19.07 -31.87 14.38
C CYS A 55 -18.48 -33.26 14.60
N LEU A 56 -18.72 -34.20 13.68
CA LEU A 56 -18.18 -35.57 13.77
C LEU A 56 -16.75 -35.72 13.25
N LEU A 57 -16.09 -34.66 12.76
CA LEU A 57 -14.70 -34.73 12.31
C LEU A 57 -13.74 -35.39 13.32
N PRO A 58 -13.81 -35.09 14.64
CA PRO A 58 -12.97 -35.78 15.62
C PRO A 58 -13.22 -37.29 15.68
N VAL A 59 -14.46 -37.73 15.47
CA VAL A 59 -14.81 -39.16 15.44
C VAL A 59 -14.18 -39.85 14.23
N TYR A 60 -14.17 -39.20 13.06
CA TYR A 60 -13.52 -39.75 11.87
C TYR A 60 -12.00 -39.89 12.05
N ILE A 61 -11.36 -38.92 12.71
CA ILE A 61 -9.94 -38.99 13.06
C ILE A 61 -9.69 -40.16 14.02
N TRP A 62 -10.53 -40.32 15.04
CA TRP A 62 -10.44 -41.43 15.97
C TRP A 62 -10.62 -42.79 15.29
N VAL A 63 -11.53 -42.92 14.31
CA VAL A 63 -11.66 -44.18 13.53
C VAL A 63 -10.36 -44.52 12.81
N ILE A 64 -9.67 -43.52 12.25
CA ILE A 64 -8.37 -43.73 11.60
C ILE A 64 -7.32 -44.15 12.63
N GLU A 65 -7.23 -43.46 13.77
CA GLU A 65 -6.31 -43.80 14.86
C GLU A 65 -6.56 -45.21 15.39
N PHE A 66 -7.83 -45.60 15.53
CA PHE A 66 -8.23 -46.94 15.92
C PHE A 66 -7.76 -48.01 14.92
N LEU A 67 -7.90 -47.75 13.61
CA LEU A 67 -7.39 -48.67 12.59
C LEU A 67 -5.86 -48.79 12.65
N LEU A 68 -5.14 -47.70 12.93
CA LEU A 68 -3.68 -47.73 13.11
C LEU A 68 -3.26 -48.56 14.32
N ILE A 69 -4.04 -48.55 15.41
CA ILE A 69 -3.84 -49.44 16.56
C ILE A 69 -4.05 -50.90 16.15
N LEU A 70 -5.12 -51.22 15.41
CA LEU A 70 -5.39 -52.59 14.92
C LEU A 70 -4.30 -53.10 13.96
N CYS A 71 -3.70 -52.22 13.18
CA CYS A 71 -2.55 -52.53 12.31
C CYS A 71 -1.21 -52.64 13.06
N GLY A 72 -1.18 -52.40 14.38
CA GLY A 72 0.03 -52.45 15.19
C GLY A 72 0.98 -51.27 15.00
N LEU A 73 0.53 -50.18 14.35
CA LEU A 73 1.32 -48.98 14.12
C LEU A 73 1.30 -48.03 15.32
N ILE A 74 0.26 -48.13 16.17
CA ILE A 74 0.15 -47.39 17.43
C ILE A 74 0.01 -48.39 18.59
N PRO A 75 0.77 -48.23 19.69
CA PRO A 75 0.65 -49.12 20.84
C PRO A 75 -0.75 -49.10 21.49
N PRO A 76 -1.33 -50.26 21.88
CA PRO A 76 -2.70 -50.34 22.41
C PRO A 76 -2.94 -49.56 23.71
N ASN A 77 -1.90 -49.27 24.49
CA ASN A 77 -1.99 -48.50 25.73
C ASN A 77 -2.35 -47.02 25.51
N PHE A 78 -2.31 -46.53 24.26
CA PHE A 78 -2.79 -45.18 23.92
C PHE A 78 -4.30 -45.11 23.67
N PHE A 79 -5.00 -46.25 23.63
CA PHE A 79 -6.42 -46.31 23.27
C PHE A 79 -7.30 -45.39 24.14
N ASP A 80 -7.20 -45.53 25.48
CA ASP A 80 -8.02 -44.73 26.40
C ASP A 80 -7.70 -43.23 26.28
N LEU A 81 -6.43 -42.88 26.14
CA LEU A 81 -6.00 -41.49 26.00
C LEU A 81 -6.56 -40.87 24.71
N LEU A 82 -6.42 -41.54 23.57
CA LEU A 82 -6.92 -41.06 22.28
C LEU A 82 -8.45 -40.98 22.27
N PHE A 83 -9.13 -41.91 22.93
CA PHE A 83 -10.58 -41.86 23.11
C PHE A 83 -11.03 -40.60 23.89
N TYR A 84 -10.39 -40.28 25.02
CA TYR A 84 -10.73 -39.05 25.77
C TYR A 84 -10.36 -37.78 25.01
N ILE A 85 -9.25 -37.77 24.27
CA ILE A 85 -8.86 -36.66 23.40
C ILE A 85 -9.92 -36.44 22.30
N MET A 86 -10.39 -37.51 21.67
CA MET A 86 -11.49 -37.45 20.70
C MET A 86 -12.73 -36.80 21.33
N TYR A 87 -13.16 -37.25 22.51
CA TYR A 87 -14.32 -36.68 23.20
C TYR A 87 -14.14 -35.19 23.54
N ALA A 88 -12.93 -34.78 23.95
CA ALA A 88 -12.61 -33.39 24.22
C ALA A 88 -12.69 -32.53 22.94
N PHE A 89 -12.14 -33.01 21.83
CA PHE A 89 -12.26 -32.32 20.54
C PHE A 89 -13.70 -32.30 20.02
N LEU A 90 -14.44 -33.39 20.18
CA LEU A 90 -15.86 -33.46 19.84
C LEU A 90 -16.67 -32.42 20.61
N PHE A 91 -16.39 -32.25 21.91
CA PHE A 91 -16.98 -31.19 22.73
C PHE A 91 -16.61 -29.80 22.19
N ILE A 92 -15.33 -29.55 21.93
CA ILE A 92 -14.86 -28.25 21.43
C ILE A 92 -15.54 -27.90 20.11
N VAL A 93 -15.60 -28.83 19.16
CA VAL A 93 -16.16 -28.57 17.83
C VAL A 93 -17.68 -28.36 17.91
N SER A 94 -18.40 -29.23 18.63
CA SER A 94 -19.87 -29.25 18.65
C SER A 94 -20.49 -28.24 19.62
N VAL A 95 -19.87 -27.99 20.78
CA VAL A 95 -20.41 -27.13 21.84
C VAL A 95 -19.81 -25.71 21.81
N LEU A 96 -18.60 -25.53 21.29
CA LEU A 96 -17.94 -24.22 21.28
C LEU A 96 -17.81 -23.64 19.86
N LEU A 97 -17.09 -24.32 18.97
CA LEU A 97 -16.70 -23.75 17.68
C LEU A 97 -17.90 -23.50 16.76
N LEU A 98 -18.77 -24.49 16.55
CA LEU A 98 -19.95 -24.33 15.68
C LEU A 98 -20.91 -23.23 16.21
N PRO A 99 -21.23 -23.16 17.51
CA PRO A 99 -22.02 -22.05 18.07
C PRO A 99 -21.36 -20.66 17.93
N ILE A 100 -20.07 -20.54 18.23
CA ILE A 100 -19.32 -19.27 18.09
C ILE A 100 -19.26 -18.83 16.64
N PHE A 101 -19.01 -19.78 15.72
CA PHE A 101 -19.00 -19.51 14.28
C PHE A 101 -20.36 -19.01 13.81
N THR A 102 -21.44 -19.70 14.17
CA THR A 102 -22.81 -19.31 13.82
C THR A 102 -23.14 -17.88 14.30
N ALA A 103 -22.67 -17.51 15.51
CA ALA A 103 -22.86 -16.17 16.05
C ALA A 103 -22.00 -15.10 15.36
N ARG A 104 -20.73 -15.41 15.06
CA ARG A 104 -19.82 -14.53 14.31
C ARG A 104 -20.35 -14.25 12.90
N CYS A 105 -20.88 -15.27 12.24
CA CYS A 105 -21.51 -15.20 10.91
C CYS A 105 -22.99 -14.80 10.95
N LYS A 106 -23.46 -14.20 12.06
CA LYS A 106 -24.79 -13.58 12.18
C LYS A 106 -25.96 -14.50 11.80
N GLY A 107 -25.88 -15.76 12.22
CA GLY A 107 -26.93 -16.76 12.04
C GLY A 107 -26.69 -17.73 10.88
N GLN A 108 -25.53 -17.67 10.21
CA GLN A 108 -25.14 -18.67 9.21
C GLN A 108 -24.17 -19.67 9.83
N SER A 109 -24.61 -20.92 10.01
CA SER A 109 -23.72 -22.06 10.23
C SER A 109 -23.04 -22.48 8.92
N LEU A 110 -22.08 -23.39 8.96
CA LEU A 110 -21.38 -23.86 7.76
C LEU A 110 -22.36 -24.53 6.79
N GLY A 111 -23.25 -25.40 7.27
CA GLY A 111 -24.30 -25.98 6.44
C GLY A 111 -25.24 -24.94 5.84
N CYS A 112 -25.62 -23.92 6.63
CA CYS A 112 -26.48 -22.85 6.16
C CYS A 112 -25.83 -21.98 5.06
N ILE A 113 -24.50 -21.86 5.04
CA ILE A 113 -23.77 -21.14 3.99
C ILE A 113 -23.94 -21.84 2.64
N PHE A 114 -23.89 -23.17 2.60
CA PHE A 114 -24.03 -23.93 1.34
C PHE A 114 -25.44 -23.94 0.77
N THR A 115 -26.44 -23.61 1.58
CA THR A 115 -27.86 -23.68 1.21
C THR A 115 -28.54 -22.32 1.24
N ASP A 116 -27.79 -21.23 1.36
CA ASP A 116 -28.28 -19.85 1.48
C ASP A 116 -29.35 -19.65 2.58
N LEU A 117 -29.23 -20.44 3.65
CA LEU A 117 -30.10 -20.37 4.80
C LEU A 117 -29.52 -19.44 5.88
N LYS A 118 -30.40 -18.90 6.70
CA LYS A 118 -30.01 -18.03 7.83
C LYS A 118 -30.96 -18.16 9.00
N LEU A 119 -30.39 -18.32 10.18
CA LEU A 119 -31.13 -18.34 11.44
C LEU A 119 -31.41 -16.92 11.93
N VAL A 120 -32.70 -16.59 12.07
CA VAL A 120 -33.18 -15.27 12.49
C VAL A 120 -34.21 -15.38 13.61
N GLN A 121 -34.58 -14.26 14.21
CA GLN A 121 -35.71 -14.19 15.14
C GLN A 121 -37.04 -14.38 14.41
N ARG A 122 -38.11 -14.69 15.15
CA ARG A 122 -39.46 -14.87 14.60
C ARG A 122 -39.99 -13.68 13.78
N ASN A 123 -39.58 -12.46 14.13
CA ASN A 123 -39.90 -11.21 13.42
C ASN A 123 -38.97 -10.95 12.22
N LYS A 124 -38.20 -11.95 11.79
CA LYS A 124 -37.14 -11.92 10.78
C LYS A 124 -35.93 -11.06 11.12
N LYS A 125 -35.89 -10.39 12.29
CA LYS A 125 -34.73 -9.60 12.75
C LYS A 125 -33.55 -10.50 13.12
N GLU A 126 -32.34 -9.95 13.09
CA GLU A 126 -31.12 -10.68 13.45
C GLU A 126 -31.19 -11.10 14.92
N ALA A 127 -30.87 -12.37 15.19
CA ALA A 127 -30.77 -12.88 16.56
C ALA A 127 -29.46 -12.39 17.20
N SER A 128 -29.49 -12.11 18.50
CA SER A 128 -28.27 -11.74 19.22
C SER A 128 -27.27 -12.90 19.21
N GLY A 129 -25.97 -12.58 19.24
CA GLY A 129 -24.92 -13.60 19.21
C GLY A 129 -25.05 -14.63 20.33
N LEU A 130 -25.34 -14.19 21.55
CA LEU A 130 -25.61 -15.07 22.69
C LEU A 130 -26.79 -16.01 22.43
N LYS A 131 -27.88 -15.51 21.84
CA LYS A 131 -29.06 -16.31 21.52
C LYS A 131 -28.75 -17.39 20.49
N LEU A 132 -27.94 -17.06 19.48
CA LEU A 132 -27.47 -18.01 18.46
C LEU A 132 -26.57 -19.09 19.08
N ILE A 133 -25.67 -18.70 19.99
CA ILE A 133 -24.78 -19.63 20.70
C ILE A 133 -25.61 -20.63 21.50
N PHE A 134 -26.50 -20.17 22.37
CA PHE A 134 -27.33 -21.05 23.19
C PHE A 134 -28.26 -21.93 22.36
N ARG A 135 -28.84 -21.39 21.28
CA ARG A 135 -29.65 -22.19 20.35
C ARG A 135 -28.84 -23.34 19.76
N GLN A 136 -27.63 -23.07 19.27
CA GLN A 136 -26.79 -24.11 18.65
C GLN A 136 -26.27 -25.13 19.68
N MET A 137 -25.88 -24.67 20.87
CA MET A 137 -25.46 -25.57 21.95
C MET A 137 -26.60 -26.52 22.35
N LEU A 138 -27.80 -26.01 22.61
CA LEU A 138 -28.93 -26.82 23.08
C LEU A 138 -29.63 -27.61 21.96
N GLY A 139 -29.62 -27.09 20.73
CA GLY A 139 -30.18 -27.78 19.58
C GLY A 139 -29.33 -28.95 19.11
N PHE A 140 -28.02 -28.83 19.29
CA PHE A 140 -27.07 -29.74 18.66
C PHE A 140 -25.96 -30.24 19.60
N GLY A 141 -25.05 -29.36 20.04
CA GLY A 141 -23.80 -29.77 20.69
C GLY A 141 -23.99 -30.49 22.04
N ILE A 142 -24.80 -29.94 22.93
CA ILE A 142 -25.07 -30.53 24.25
C ILE A 142 -25.81 -31.86 24.11
N PRO A 143 -26.92 -31.98 23.35
CA PRO A 143 -27.56 -33.27 23.11
C PRO A 143 -26.62 -34.31 22.50
N LEU A 144 -25.75 -33.94 21.56
CA LEU A 144 -24.76 -34.84 20.98
C LEU A 144 -23.84 -35.43 22.06
N MET A 145 -23.32 -34.58 22.95
CA MET A 145 -22.42 -35.00 24.03
C MET A 145 -23.13 -35.81 25.11
N VAL A 146 -24.28 -35.32 25.59
CA VAL A 146 -25.01 -35.94 26.71
C VAL A 146 -25.63 -37.27 26.28
N PHE A 147 -26.38 -37.29 25.18
CA PHE A 147 -27.01 -38.54 24.73
C PHE A 147 -25.97 -39.52 24.17
N GLY A 148 -24.91 -39.02 23.53
CA GLY A 148 -23.79 -39.86 23.10
C GLY A 148 -23.05 -40.52 24.26
N PHE A 149 -22.98 -39.87 25.42
CA PHE A 149 -22.34 -40.45 26.61
C PHE A 149 -23.22 -41.47 27.33
N PHE A 150 -24.51 -41.19 27.50
CA PHE A 150 -25.41 -42.06 28.30
C PHE A 150 -26.11 -43.16 27.50
N PHE A 151 -26.37 -42.93 26.21
CA PHE A 151 -27.21 -43.78 25.37
C PHE A 151 -26.56 -44.07 24.00
N GLU A 152 -25.27 -43.73 23.87
CA GLU A 152 -24.46 -43.95 22.68
C GLU A 152 -25.13 -43.41 21.40
N THR A 153 -24.90 -44.08 20.27
CA THR A 153 -25.43 -43.71 18.96
C THR A 153 -26.97 -43.68 18.94
N LEU A 154 -27.64 -44.59 19.66
CA LEU A 154 -29.10 -44.65 19.68
C LEU A 154 -29.72 -43.40 20.32
N GLY A 155 -29.11 -42.85 21.37
CA GLY A 155 -29.56 -41.60 21.98
C GLY A 155 -29.44 -40.39 21.05
N ILE A 156 -28.32 -40.28 20.34
CA ILE A 156 -28.07 -39.21 19.37
C ILE A 156 -29.10 -39.28 18.24
N LEU A 157 -29.29 -40.47 17.66
CA LEU A 157 -30.25 -40.69 16.58
C LEU A 157 -31.68 -40.42 17.04
N ALA A 158 -32.05 -40.82 18.26
CA ALA A 158 -33.37 -40.52 18.83
C ALA A 158 -33.61 -39.01 18.97
N TRP A 159 -32.61 -38.25 19.42
CA TRP A 159 -32.71 -36.79 19.51
C TRP A 159 -32.85 -36.11 18.14
N TRP A 160 -32.07 -36.55 17.16
CA TRP A 160 -32.16 -36.03 15.79
C TRP A 160 -33.49 -36.39 15.13
N LEU A 161 -33.98 -37.63 15.32
CA LEU A 161 -35.28 -38.06 14.84
C LEU A 161 -36.41 -37.22 15.46
N LEU A 162 -36.36 -36.98 16.77
CA LEU A 162 -37.34 -36.13 17.46
C LEU A 162 -37.37 -34.72 16.86
N ASN A 163 -36.22 -34.08 16.68
CA ASN A 163 -36.16 -32.75 16.08
C ASN A 163 -36.61 -32.77 14.61
N GLY A 164 -36.25 -33.81 13.85
CA GLY A 164 -36.70 -34.01 12.47
C GLY A 164 -38.23 -34.12 12.36
N LEU A 165 -38.87 -34.88 13.24
CA LEU A 165 -40.33 -34.97 13.30
C LEU A 165 -40.99 -33.61 13.58
N ILE A 166 -40.42 -32.82 14.50
CA ILE A 166 -40.92 -31.48 14.81
C ILE A 166 -40.74 -30.53 13.61
N VAL A 167 -39.63 -30.63 12.89
CA VAL A 167 -39.39 -29.88 11.64
C VAL A 167 -40.44 -30.22 10.58
N LEU A 168 -40.83 -31.49 10.44
CA LEU A 168 -41.82 -31.94 9.47
C LEU A 168 -43.25 -31.45 9.78
N ILE A 169 -43.58 -31.31 11.07
CA ILE A 169 -44.91 -30.90 11.54
C ILE A 169 -45.06 -29.37 11.55
N THR A 170 -43.99 -28.64 11.87
CA THR A 170 -44.05 -27.18 11.99
C THR A 170 -44.18 -26.49 10.61
N PRO A 171 -45.05 -25.47 10.45
CA PRO A 171 -45.27 -24.80 9.16
C PRO A 171 -44.02 -24.14 8.56
N ARG A 172 -43.03 -23.81 9.40
CA ARG A 172 -41.80 -23.09 9.05
C ARG A 172 -40.53 -23.91 9.32
N GLN A 173 -40.66 -25.23 9.41
CA GLN A 173 -39.53 -26.13 9.61
C GLN A 173 -38.69 -25.82 10.86
N GLN A 174 -39.34 -25.46 11.97
CA GLN A 174 -38.66 -25.13 13.22
C GLN A 174 -38.35 -26.42 13.98
N THR A 175 -37.15 -26.50 14.56
CA THR A 175 -36.80 -27.54 15.55
C THR A 175 -37.45 -27.26 16.91
N LEU A 176 -37.35 -28.21 17.86
CA LEU A 176 -37.80 -27.99 19.23
C LEU A 176 -37.15 -26.74 19.85
N VAL A 177 -35.84 -26.60 19.63
CA VAL A 177 -35.05 -25.51 20.19
C VAL A 177 -35.34 -24.19 19.49
N ASP A 178 -35.70 -24.21 18.21
CA ASP A 178 -36.17 -23.00 17.52
C ASP A 178 -37.47 -22.46 18.10
N LEU A 179 -38.39 -23.34 18.49
CA LEU A 179 -39.63 -22.94 19.16
C LEU A 179 -39.32 -22.32 20.54
N LEU A 180 -38.43 -22.95 21.32
CA LEU A 180 -38.00 -22.45 22.63
C LEU A 180 -37.33 -21.08 22.55
N PHE A 181 -36.42 -20.90 21.59
CA PHE A 181 -35.68 -19.65 21.42
C PHE A 181 -36.41 -18.65 20.51
N GLN A 182 -37.60 -18.96 20.00
CA GLN A 182 -38.31 -18.11 19.06
C GLN A 182 -37.45 -17.70 17.84
N THR A 183 -36.66 -18.65 17.34
CA THR A 183 -35.85 -18.53 16.13
C THR A 183 -36.49 -19.29 14.98
N LEU A 184 -36.12 -18.95 13.75
CA LEU A 184 -36.53 -19.69 12.57
C LEU A 184 -35.49 -19.52 11.46
N LEU A 185 -35.44 -20.49 10.56
CA LEU A 185 -34.65 -20.42 9.34
C LEU A 185 -35.42 -19.65 8.26
N VAL A 186 -34.70 -18.85 7.49
CA VAL A 186 -35.20 -18.17 6.29
C VAL A 186 -34.22 -18.32 5.15
N HIS A 187 -34.73 -18.22 3.93
CA HIS A 187 -33.91 -17.97 2.74
C HIS A 187 -33.35 -16.56 2.77
N GLU A 188 -32.04 -16.45 2.62
CA GLU A 188 -31.38 -15.17 2.41
C GLU A 188 -31.70 -14.67 0.99
N PRO A 189 -32.10 -13.40 0.81
CA PRO A 189 -32.34 -12.88 -0.53
C PRO A 189 -31.02 -12.87 -1.33
N PRO A 190 -31.03 -13.25 -2.62
CA PRO A 190 -29.84 -13.20 -3.45
C PRO A 190 -29.32 -11.76 -3.55
N GLN A 191 -28.02 -11.57 -3.28
CA GLN A 191 -27.36 -10.26 -3.31
C GLN A 191 -25.98 -10.41 -3.96
N GLU A 192 -25.71 -9.63 -5.00
CA GLU A 192 -24.34 -9.49 -5.54
C GLU A 192 -23.52 -8.61 -4.59
N ILE A 193 -22.64 -9.22 -3.79
CA ILE A 193 -21.71 -8.48 -2.93
C ILE A 193 -20.43 -8.26 -3.74
N ARG A 194 -20.32 -7.09 -4.36
CA ARG A 194 -19.05 -6.61 -4.92
C ARG A 194 -18.29 -5.83 -3.86
N PHE A 195 -17.02 -6.18 -3.67
CA PHE A 195 -16.07 -5.32 -2.97
C PHE A 195 -15.54 -4.31 -3.98
N GLU A 196 -16.22 -3.18 -4.09
CA GLU A 196 -15.59 -2.01 -4.70
C GLU A 196 -14.42 -1.62 -3.79
N LYS A 197 -13.22 -1.49 -4.37
CA LYS A 197 -12.12 -0.81 -3.70
C LYS A 197 -12.66 0.57 -3.34
N GLU A 198 -12.67 0.92 -2.06
CA GLU A 198 -13.14 2.24 -1.65
C GLU A 198 -12.41 3.29 -2.49
N PRO A 199 -13.11 4.29 -3.04
CA PRO A 199 -12.43 5.44 -3.60
C PRO A 199 -11.55 6.01 -2.49
N ILE A 200 -10.26 6.17 -2.80
CA ILE A 200 -9.29 6.82 -1.93
C ILE A 200 -9.94 8.13 -1.50
N GLN A 201 -10.23 8.29 -0.21
CA GLN A 201 -10.53 9.60 0.34
C GLN A 201 -9.39 10.51 -0.11
N GLU A 202 -9.66 11.50 -0.94
CA GLU A 202 -8.73 12.58 -1.22
C GLU A 202 -8.25 13.07 0.15
N MET A 203 -7.01 12.73 0.52
CA MET A 203 -6.37 13.38 1.64
C MET A 203 -6.45 14.86 1.31
N VAL A 204 -7.14 15.63 2.14
CA VAL A 204 -7.06 17.09 2.07
C VAL A 204 -5.59 17.43 2.24
N ARG A 205 -4.93 17.77 1.14
CA ARG A 205 -3.50 18.08 1.13
C ARG A 205 -3.36 19.43 1.79
N GLU A 206 -2.62 19.49 2.89
CA GLU A 206 -2.33 20.75 3.54
C GLU A 206 -1.32 21.52 2.69
N ILE A 207 -1.81 22.60 2.09
CA ILE A 207 -1.01 23.53 1.28
C ILE A 207 -0.30 24.51 2.23
N THR A 208 1.03 24.54 2.19
CA THR A 208 1.86 25.49 2.94
C THR A 208 2.14 26.72 2.08
N PRO A 209 2.08 27.95 2.62
CA PRO A 209 2.24 29.18 1.83
C PRO A 209 3.68 29.42 1.32
N ILE A 210 4.63 28.56 1.67
CA ILE A 210 6.03 28.66 1.27
C ILE A 210 6.40 27.34 0.61
N ASP A 211 7.02 27.41 -0.56
CA ASP A 211 7.55 26.25 -1.27
C ASP A 211 8.86 26.63 -1.98
N LEU A 212 9.98 26.22 -1.41
CA LEU A 212 11.32 26.63 -1.86
C LEU A 212 11.96 25.60 -2.79
N HIS A 213 11.23 24.57 -3.22
CA HIS A 213 11.79 23.50 -4.03
C HIS A 213 10.85 23.11 -5.16
N ILE A 214 10.96 23.83 -6.27
CA ILE A 214 10.09 23.71 -7.44
C ILE A 214 10.95 23.56 -8.70
N ARG A 215 10.59 22.63 -9.59
CA ARG A 215 11.24 22.47 -10.89
C ARG A 215 10.40 23.03 -12.01
N SER A 216 11.05 23.73 -12.92
CA SER A 216 10.48 24.17 -14.18
C SER A 216 10.96 23.30 -15.35
N ASN A 217 10.52 23.68 -16.54
CA ASN A 217 10.91 23.06 -17.79
C ASN A 217 12.38 23.26 -18.20
N TYR A 218 13.18 23.92 -17.35
CA TYR A 218 14.66 23.98 -17.42
C TYR A 218 15.34 22.79 -16.73
N SER A 219 14.60 21.99 -15.94
CA SER A 219 15.04 20.68 -15.45
C SER A 219 14.62 19.56 -16.42
N ASP A 220 15.37 18.46 -16.43
CA ASP A 220 15.11 17.30 -17.28
C ASP A 220 13.94 16.43 -16.83
N ASP A 221 13.54 16.53 -15.57
CA ASP A 221 12.43 15.77 -14.97
C ASP A 221 11.19 16.63 -14.64
N SER A 222 11.06 17.82 -15.22
CA SER A 222 9.87 18.68 -15.11
C SER A 222 9.48 19.31 -16.46
N ASN A 223 8.23 19.77 -16.57
CA ASN A 223 7.68 20.23 -17.84
C ASN A 223 6.92 21.57 -17.79
N ASN A 224 6.56 22.07 -16.61
CA ASN A 224 5.81 23.32 -16.49
C ASN A 224 6.69 24.52 -16.85
N ASP A 225 6.12 25.46 -17.62
CA ASP A 225 6.78 26.74 -17.86
C ASP A 225 6.85 27.58 -16.57
N VAL A 226 7.84 28.48 -16.50
CA VAL A 226 8.01 29.38 -15.34
C VAL A 226 6.74 30.17 -15.08
N GLU A 227 6.05 30.70 -16.10
CA GLU A 227 4.82 31.45 -15.87
C GLU A 227 3.68 30.57 -15.33
N GLU A 228 3.58 29.32 -15.79
CA GLU A 228 2.59 28.35 -15.32
C GLU A 228 2.77 28.06 -13.83
N ILE A 229 4.02 27.96 -13.37
CA ILE A 229 4.35 27.83 -11.95
C ILE A 229 3.82 29.01 -11.15
N PHE A 230 4.03 30.25 -11.61
CA PHE A 230 3.52 31.44 -10.92
C PHE A 230 1.97 31.52 -10.92
N LYS A 231 1.32 31.11 -12.02
CA LYS A 231 -0.15 31.03 -12.10
C LYS A 231 -0.69 30.04 -11.06
N GLU A 232 -0.12 28.85 -10.99
CA GLU A 232 -0.50 27.82 -10.03
C GLU A 232 -0.23 28.29 -8.59
N ALA A 233 0.95 28.85 -8.33
CA ALA A 233 1.31 29.38 -7.01
C ALA A 233 0.32 30.47 -6.54
N LYS A 234 -0.12 31.36 -7.44
CA LYS A 234 -1.12 32.38 -7.10
C LYS A 234 -2.49 31.79 -6.80
N GLN A 235 -2.91 30.78 -7.57
CA GLN A 235 -4.17 30.07 -7.33
C GLN A 235 -4.18 29.34 -5.99
N LEU A 236 -3.03 28.79 -5.59
CA LEU A 236 -2.84 28.11 -4.30
C LEU A 236 -2.62 29.07 -3.12
N GLY A 237 -2.54 30.39 -3.37
CA GLY A 237 -2.33 31.39 -2.34
C GLY A 237 -0.93 31.35 -1.72
N MET A 238 0.09 30.99 -2.50
CA MET A 238 1.48 30.98 -2.07
C MET A 238 1.97 32.40 -1.78
N GLU A 239 2.77 32.55 -0.73
CA GLU A 239 3.44 33.78 -0.34
C GLU A 239 4.85 33.85 -0.89
N THR A 240 5.60 32.74 -0.81
CA THR A 240 7.00 32.68 -1.22
C THR A 240 7.29 31.41 -1.99
N ILE A 241 7.94 31.53 -3.15
CA ILE A 241 8.41 30.38 -3.93
C ILE A 241 9.87 30.53 -4.36
N SER A 242 10.52 29.40 -4.64
CA SER A 242 11.82 29.34 -5.31
C SER A 242 11.81 28.25 -6.38
N ILE A 243 12.30 28.57 -7.57
CA ILE A 243 12.49 27.58 -8.64
C ILE A 243 13.94 27.14 -8.58
N THR A 244 14.16 25.85 -8.33
CA THR A 244 15.46 25.24 -8.05
C THR A 244 15.76 24.18 -9.10
N ASP A 245 15.87 24.60 -10.35
CA ASP A 245 16.11 23.67 -11.46
C ASP A 245 17.43 22.89 -11.33
N HIS A 246 17.45 21.67 -11.88
CA HIS A 246 18.58 20.76 -11.81
C HIS A 246 19.78 21.27 -12.59
N ASN A 247 20.86 21.60 -11.86
CA ASN A 247 22.13 22.08 -12.37
C ASN A 247 22.00 23.29 -13.33
N CYS A 248 20.91 24.05 -13.24
CA CYS A 248 20.57 25.12 -14.17
C CYS A 248 19.89 26.27 -13.41
N ALA A 249 20.46 27.47 -13.47
CA ALA A 249 19.92 28.66 -12.79
C ALA A 249 19.13 29.58 -13.74
N ARG A 250 18.89 29.18 -14.98
CA ARG A 250 18.37 30.07 -16.04
C ARG A 250 16.91 30.49 -15.84
N ALA A 251 16.10 29.67 -15.19
CA ALA A 251 14.71 30.00 -14.88
C ALA A 251 14.57 31.29 -14.06
N ASN A 252 15.57 31.62 -13.23
CA ASN A 252 15.60 32.81 -12.39
C ASN A 252 15.46 34.11 -13.19
N ALA A 253 16.00 34.16 -14.42
CA ALA A 253 15.89 35.35 -15.27
C ALA A 253 14.43 35.69 -15.61
N ALA A 254 13.59 34.67 -15.84
CA ALA A 254 12.15 34.86 -16.08
C ALA A 254 11.38 35.05 -14.77
N ALA A 255 11.69 34.23 -13.77
CA ALA A 255 10.95 34.18 -12.51
C ALA A 255 10.96 35.52 -11.75
N VAL A 256 12.09 36.22 -11.72
CA VAL A 256 12.21 37.55 -11.10
C VAL A 256 11.29 38.59 -11.74
N ARG A 257 10.99 38.46 -13.04
CA ARG A 257 10.04 39.35 -13.74
C ARG A 257 8.59 39.01 -13.46
N PHE A 258 8.27 37.74 -13.21
CA PHE A 258 6.91 37.29 -12.91
C PHE A 258 6.52 37.54 -11.45
N ALA A 259 7.47 37.48 -10.51
CA ALA A 259 7.23 37.74 -9.10
C ALA A 259 6.33 38.95 -8.78
N PRO A 260 6.62 40.18 -9.29
CA PRO A 260 5.74 41.33 -9.05
C PRO A 260 4.39 41.26 -9.76
N LEU A 261 4.29 40.54 -10.89
CA LEU A 261 3.04 40.42 -11.65
C LEU A 261 2.02 39.52 -10.94
N TYR A 262 2.50 38.52 -10.21
CA TYR A 262 1.68 37.59 -9.45
C TYR A 262 1.59 37.93 -7.96
N ASP A 263 2.31 38.96 -7.50
CA ASP A 263 2.36 39.36 -6.08
C ASP A 263 2.76 38.16 -5.20
N ILE A 264 3.91 37.57 -5.55
CA ILE A 264 4.55 36.44 -4.87
C ILE A 264 6.00 36.82 -4.61
N GLN A 265 6.48 36.61 -3.39
CA GLN A 265 7.90 36.75 -3.09
C GLN A 265 8.68 35.63 -3.79
N TYR A 266 9.63 35.99 -4.64
CA TYR A 266 10.49 35.03 -5.32
C TYR A 266 11.90 35.06 -4.75
N ILE A 267 12.43 33.88 -4.42
CA ILE A 267 13.83 33.69 -4.01
C ILE A 267 14.55 32.98 -5.15
N PRO A 268 15.59 33.59 -5.76
CA PRO A 268 16.37 32.92 -6.78
C PRO A 268 16.99 31.63 -6.26
N GLY A 269 16.85 30.55 -7.03
CA GLY A 269 17.14 29.18 -6.61
C GLY A 269 17.90 28.37 -7.66
N VAL A 270 18.60 27.34 -7.21
CA VAL A 270 19.17 26.27 -8.04
C VAL A 270 19.31 25.00 -7.21
N GLU A 271 19.31 23.83 -7.84
CA GLU A 271 19.74 22.61 -7.17
C GLU A 271 20.86 21.93 -7.94
N ILE A 272 21.98 21.71 -7.26
CA ILE A 272 23.18 21.18 -7.89
C ILE A 272 23.45 19.77 -7.35
N ASP A 273 23.72 18.85 -8.27
CA ASP A 273 24.22 17.53 -7.91
C ASP A 273 25.65 17.61 -7.39
N ALA A 274 25.90 16.90 -6.29
CA ALA A 274 27.20 16.87 -5.66
C ALA A 274 27.56 15.47 -5.16
N GLN A 275 28.84 15.27 -4.91
CA GLN A 275 29.42 14.05 -4.37
C GLN A 275 30.05 14.36 -3.01
N TYR A 276 29.66 13.63 -1.98
CA TYR A 276 30.37 13.57 -0.71
C TYR A 276 30.79 12.14 -0.41
N ARG A 277 32.11 11.89 -0.42
CA ARG A 277 32.69 10.54 -0.35
C ARG A 277 32.08 9.65 -1.44
N THR A 278 31.44 8.53 -1.08
CA THR A 278 30.76 7.62 -2.00
C THR A 278 29.28 7.96 -2.23
N ASN A 279 28.73 8.97 -1.56
CA ASN A 279 27.32 9.33 -1.63
C ASN A 279 27.09 10.51 -2.57
N ARG A 280 26.12 10.34 -3.49
CA ARG A 280 25.57 11.45 -4.26
C ARG A 280 24.54 12.17 -3.38
N ILE A 281 24.70 13.48 -3.27
CA ILE A 281 23.80 14.38 -2.54
C ILE A 281 23.38 15.51 -3.46
N ARG A 282 22.46 16.35 -3.00
CA ARG A 282 22.04 17.54 -3.74
C ARG A 282 22.00 18.74 -2.83
N ILE A 283 22.44 19.88 -3.36
CA ILE A 283 22.61 21.12 -2.62
C ILE A 283 21.75 22.16 -3.30
N LEU A 284 20.82 22.73 -2.54
CA LEU A 284 19.98 23.85 -2.93
C LEU A 284 20.75 25.15 -2.67
N GLY A 285 20.84 26.01 -3.67
CA GLY A 285 21.35 27.36 -3.53
C GLY A 285 20.20 28.36 -3.54
N TYR A 286 20.11 29.22 -2.53
CA TYR A 286 19.11 30.29 -2.45
C TYR A 286 19.76 31.67 -2.45
N TYR A 287 19.02 32.70 -2.91
CA TYR A 287 19.52 34.08 -3.04
C TYR A 287 20.78 34.21 -3.90
N ILE A 288 20.99 33.25 -4.79
CA ILE A 288 22.15 33.22 -5.69
C ILE A 288 22.11 34.39 -6.67
N ASP A 289 23.28 34.94 -7.00
CA ASP A 289 23.46 35.73 -8.21
C ASP A 289 23.59 34.79 -9.42
N TRP A 290 22.45 34.42 -10.01
CA TRP A 290 22.39 33.51 -11.16
C TRP A 290 23.06 34.06 -12.43
N THR A 291 23.56 35.31 -12.42
CA THR A 291 24.29 35.90 -13.57
C THR A 291 25.79 35.59 -13.55
N LYS A 292 26.29 34.95 -12.49
CA LYS A 292 27.68 34.51 -12.41
C LYS A 292 27.94 33.35 -13.37
N ASP A 293 29.08 33.42 -14.07
CA ASP A 293 29.53 32.41 -15.05
C ASP A 293 29.60 30.99 -14.47
N ILE A 294 29.78 30.85 -13.15
CA ILE A 294 29.86 29.55 -12.47
C ILE A 294 28.63 28.66 -12.71
N PHE A 295 27.42 29.24 -12.80
CA PHE A 295 26.21 28.45 -13.04
C PHE A 295 26.12 27.96 -14.48
N ASP A 296 26.56 28.78 -15.44
CA ASP A 296 26.66 28.38 -16.84
C ASP A 296 27.73 27.30 -17.03
N ASP A 297 28.85 27.40 -16.30
CA ASP A 297 29.91 26.38 -16.30
C ASP A 297 29.38 25.05 -15.74
N MET A 298 28.69 25.08 -14.61
CA MET A 298 28.08 23.90 -13.98
C MET A 298 27.02 23.24 -14.88
N GLU A 299 26.15 24.03 -15.53
CA GLU A 299 25.16 23.51 -16.48
C GLU A 299 25.86 22.79 -17.64
N ARG A 300 26.87 23.42 -18.25
CA ARG A 300 27.61 22.82 -19.37
C ARG A 300 28.34 21.54 -18.96
N GLU A 301 28.99 21.53 -17.80
CA GLU A 301 29.65 20.32 -17.28
C GLU A 301 28.65 19.21 -16.99
N SER A 302 27.49 19.53 -16.43
CA SER A 302 26.42 18.57 -16.16
C SER A 302 25.86 17.96 -17.44
N LEU A 303 25.53 18.79 -18.44
CA LEU A 303 25.05 18.34 -19.75
C LEU A 303 26.08 17.46 -20.47
N ARG A 304 27.36 17.84 -20.43
CA ARG A 304 28.44 17.04 -21.00
C ARG A 304 28.54 15.68 -20.31
N ARG A 305 28.51 15.66 -18.97
CA ARG A 305 28.54 14.43 -18.17
C ARG A 305 27.38 13.52 -18.56
N GLU A 306 26.15 14.01 -18.57
CA GLU A 306 24.99 13.17 -18.90
C GLU A 306 25.00 12.68 -20.34
N LYS A 307 25.53 13.46 -21.29
CA LYS A 307 25.73 13.01 -22.67
C LYS A 307 26.76 11.88 -22.77
N ASP A 308 27.91 12.03 -22.11
CA ASP A 308 28.96 11.00 -22.07
C ASP A 308 28.43 9.70 -21.43
N LEU A 309 27.70 9.82 -20.31
CA LEU A 309 27.04 8.70 -19.64
C LEU A 309 25.98 8.04 -20.53
N SER A 310 25.18 8.83 -21.26
CA SER A 310 24.17 8.33 -22.19
C SER A 310 24.80 7.45 -23.28
N ILE A 311 25.89 7.93 -23.89
CA ILE A 311 26.63 7.17 -24.92
C ILE A 311 27.21 5.88 -24.34
N GLU A 312 27.79 5.93 -23.13
CA GLU A 312 28.35 4.74 -22.50
C GLU A 312 27.27 3.71 -22.13
N ARG A 313 26.12 4.15 -21.61
CA ARG A 313 24.97 3.28 -21.27
C ARG A 313 24.48 2.55 -22.52
N VAL A 314 24.33 3.26 -23.63
CA VAL A 314 23.94 2.67 -24.92
C VAL A 314 24.97 1.62 -25.35
N LYS A 315 26.25 1.98 -25.42
CA LYS A 315 27.32 1.04 -25.85
C LYS A 315 27.37 -0.23 -25.00
N LYS A 316 27.28 -0.09 -23.67
CA LYS A 316 27.26 -1.24 -22.76
C LYS A 316 26.02 -2.10 -22.96
N PHE A 317 24.86 -1.47 -23.11
CA PHE A 317 23.62 -2.19 -23.34
C PHE A 317 23.62 -2.96 -24.67
N GLU A 318 24.06 -2.33 -25.76
CA GLU A 318 24.13 -2.99 -27.06
C GLU A 318 25.11 -4.18 -27.04
N ALA A 319 26.27 -4.00 -26.40
CA ALA A 319 27.25 -5.07 -26.24
C ALA A 319 26.75 -6.23 -25.35
N TYR A 320 26.00 -5.92 -24.29
CA TYR A 320 25.45 -6.92 -23.38
C TYR A 320 24.26 -7.69 -23.97
N SER A 321 23.33 -6.98 -24.59
CA SER A 321 22.05 -7.53 -25.05
C SER A 321 22.05 -8.02 -26.50
N GLY A 322 22.98 -7.53 -27.33
CA GLY A 322 22.96 -7.69 -28.78
C GLY A 322 21.85 -6.91 -29.48
N LEU A 323 21.05 -6.12 -28.75
CA LEU A 323 20.04 -5.22 -29.30
C LEU A 323 20.69 -3.92 -29.71
N ARG A 324 20.40 -3.43 -30.93
CA ARG A 324 20.73 -2.05 -31.28
C ARG A 324 19.66 -1.11 -30.75
N ILE A 325 20.11 -0.03 -30.14
CA ILE A 325 19.24 1.05 -29.67
C ILE A 325 19.09 2.04 -30.82
N ASP A 326 17.84 2.38 -31.13
CA ASP A 326 17.55 3.52 -31.99
C ASP A 326 17.72 4.81 -31.18
N VAL A 327 18.95 5.31 -31.17
CA VAL A 327 19.34 6.51 -30.42
C VAL A 327 18.53 7.72 -30.88
N ASP A 328 18.31 7.84 -32.19
CA ASP A 328 17.61 8.98 -32.78
C ASP A 328 16.17 9.03 -32.29
N SER A 329 15.47 7.89 -32.28
CA SER A 329 14.10 7.79 -31.77
C SER A 329 13.97 8.17 -30.29
N ILE A 330 14.95 7.83 -29.44
CA ILE A 330 14.94 8.21 -28.03
C ILE A 330 15.23 9.71 -27.86
N MET A 331 16.18 10.23 -28.65
CA MET A 331 16.60 11.63 -28.56
C MET A 331 15.54 12.61 -29.08
N GLU A 332 14.73 12.24 -30.08
CA GLU A 332 13.66 13.10 -30.61
C GLU A 332 12.64 13.53 -29.55
N GLY A 333 12.38 12.68 -28.55
CA GLY A 333 11.49 12.99 -27.43
C GLY A 333 12.16 13.64 -26.21
N SER A 334 13.50 13.73 -26.19
CA SER A 334 14.28 14.21 -25.05
C SER A 334 14.75 15.64 -25.28
N ARG A 335 14.16 16.60 -24.55
CA ARG A 335 14.56 18.02 -24.61
C ARG A 335 16.05 18.22 -24.32
N PHE A 336 16.60 17.43 -23.40
CA PHE A 336 18.00 17.51 -22.96
C PHE A 336 18.92 16.56 -23.72
N GLN A 337 18.39 15.79 -24.68
CA GLN A 337 19.12 14.82 -25.49
C GLN A 337 19.92 13.80 -24.66
N THR A 338 19.40 13.45 -23.48
CA THR A 338 19.95 12.44 -22.57
C THR A 338 19.20 11.12 -22.71
N ILE A 339 19.88 10.01 -22.44
CA ILE A 339 19.35 8.65 -22.45
C ILE A 339 19.54 8.04 -21.07
N THR A 340 18.43 7.87 -20.36
CA THR A 340 18.42 7.26 -19.03
C THR A 340 18.23 5.74 -19.12
N PRO A 341 18.55 4.99 -18.04
CA PRO A 341 18.17 3.58 -17.94
C PRO A 341 16.66 3.34 -18.12
N THR A 342 15.82 4.30 -17.74
CA THR A 342 14.37 4.24 -17.91
C THR A 342 13.99 4.31 -19.38
N ASP A 343 14.62 5.18 -20.17
CA ASP A 343 14.33 5.33 -21.59
C ASP A 343 14.69 4.06 -22.38
N ILE A 344 15.87 3.49 -22.10
CA ILE A 344 16.27 2.22 -22.71
C ILE A 344 15.29 1.10 -22.32
N THR A 345 14.90 1.03 -21.05
CA THR A 345 13.94 0.04 -20.57
C THR A 345 12.59 0.21 -21.26
N ASN A 346 12.09 1.44 -21.40
CA ASN A 346 10.83 1.73 -22.09
C ASN A 346 10.91 1.33 -23.57
N MET A 347 11.99 1.68 -24.28
CA MET A 347 12.19 1.29 -25.67
C MET A 347 12.16 -0.23 -25.86
N VAL A 348 12.86 -0.96 -24.97
CA VAL A 348 12.93 -2.43 -25.02
C VAL A 348 11.56 -3.06 -24.76
N PHE A 349 10.84 -2.62 -23.72
CA PHE A 349 9.56 -3.23 -23.36
C PHE A 349 8.39 -2.81 -24.26
N ASN A 350 8.47 -1.64 -24.89
CA ASN A 350 7.47 -1.19 -25.87
C ASN A 350 7.68 -1.83 -27.25
N ASN A 351 8.84 -2.45 -27.52
CA ASN A 351 9.11 -3.15 -28.76
C ASN A 351 8.84 -4.65 -28.63
N ALA A 352 7.83 -5.16 -29.36
CA ALA A 352 7.47 -6.58 -29.34
C ALA A 352 8.62 -7.52 -29.73
N LYS A 353 9.51 -7.12 -30.66
CA LYS A 353 10.65 -7.94 -31.06
C LYS A 353 11.73 -7.96 -29.98
N ALA A 354 11.99 -6.83 -29.32
CA ALA A 354 13.00 -6.74 -28.27
C ALA A 354 12.61 -7.56 -27.03
N ARG A 355 11.31 -7.73 -26.76
CA ARG A 355 10.80 -8.58 -25.68
C ARG A 355 11.11 -10.07 -25.82
N GLU A 356 11.36 -10.55 -27.04
CA GLU A 356 11.73 -11.96 -27.29
C GLU A 356 13.23 -12.24 -27.10
N PHE A 357 14.06 -11.21 -26.86
CA PHE A 357 15.49 -11.41 -26.66
C PHE A 357 15.76 -12.15 -25.35
N SER A 358 16.79 -13.00 -25.33
CA SER A 358 17.15 -13.83 -24.18
C SER A 358 17.38 -13.05 -22.89
N VAL A 359 17.84 -11.80 -22.99
CA VAL A 359 18.06 -10.90 -21.85
C VAL A 359 16.78 -10.27 -21.28
N VAL A 360 15.68 -10.26 -22.04
CA VAL A 360 14.40 -9.60 -21.65
C VAL A 360 13.31 -10.62 -21.36
N LYS A 361 13.24 -11.67 -22.18
CA LYS A 361 12.21 -12.71 -22.13
C LYS A 361 11.97 -13.30 -20.73
N PRO A 362 13.00 -13.64 -19.92
CA PRO A 362 12.79 -14.15 -18.57
C PRO A 362 12.02 -13.20 -17.64
N TYR A 363 12.15 -11.88 -17.85
CA TYR A 363 11.42 -10.88 -17.06
C TYR A 363 9.96 -10.81 -17.48
N VAL A 364 9.68 -10.88 -18.79
CA VAL A 364 8.32 -10.81 -19.36
C VAL A 364 7.51 -12.06 -18.97
N GLU A 365 8.12 -13.23 -18.95
CA GLU A 365 7.44 -14.49 -18.61
C GLU A 365 7.19 -14.64 -17.10
N LYS A 366 8.03 -14.03 -16.27
CA LYS A 366 8.00 -14.22 -14.81
C LYS A 366 7.19 -13.15 -14.07
N TYR A 367 7.10 -11.94 -14.61
CA TYR A 367 6.56 -10.78 -13.91
C TYR A 367 5.48 -10.05 -14.73
N GLU A 368 4.55 -9.41 -14.03
CA GLU A 368 3.64 -8.43 -14.63
C GLU A 368 4.43 -7.27 -15.27
N PRO A 369 3.92 -6.60 -16.32
CA PRO A 369 4.71 -5.67 -17.15
C PRO A 369 5.48 -4.60 -16.37
N LYS A 370 4.84 -3.95 -15.38
CA LYS A 370 5.49 -2.90 -14.57
C LYS A 370 6.62 -3.46 -13.70
N GLU A 371 6.40 -4.62 -13.09
CA GLU A 371 7.39 -5.30 -12.26
C GLU A 371 8.55 -5.84 -13.12
N ALA A 372 8.24 -6.36 -14.31
CA ALA A 372 9.25 -6.82 -15.26
C ALA A 372 10.22 -5.68 -15.65
N MET A 373 9.70 -4.49 -15.95
CA MET A 373 10.51 -3.31 -16.25
C MET A 373 11.35 -2.87 -15.05
N LEU A 374 10.79 -2.91 -13.84
CA LEU A 374 11.50 -2.55 -12.61
C LEU A 374 12.67 -3.50 -12.34
N HIS A 375 12.42 -4.80 -12.39
CA HIS A 375 13.43 -5.85 -12.18
C HIS A 375 14.50 -5.79 -13.26
N PHE A 376 14.12 -5.70 -14.53
CA PHE A 376 15.06 -5.58 -15.64
C PHE A 376 15.96 -4.35 -15.48
N ARG A 377 15.38 -3.18 -15.21
CA ARG A 377 16.14 -1.93 -15.06
C ARG A 377 17.15 -2.04 -13.93
N ARG A 378 16.76 -2.62 -12.79
CA ARG A 378 17.64 -2.85 -11.64
C ARG A 378 18.76 -3.83 -11.98
N ASP A 379 18.43 -4.98 -12.55
CA ASP A 379 19.39 -6.07 -12.76
C ASP A 379 20.37 -5.77 -13.91
N VAL A 380 19.98 -4.94 -14.87
CA VAL A 380 20.81 -4.57 -16.04
C VAL A 380 21.60 -3.30 -15.79
N PHE A 381 21.00 -2.27 -15.18
CA PHE A 381 21.62 -0.93 -15.04
C PHE A 381 21.92 -0.53 -13.58
N GLY A 382 21.56 -1.35 -12.59
CA GLY A 382 21.83 -1.06 -11.19
C GLY A 382 23.33 -1.17 -10.83
N PRO A 383 23.75 -0.68 -9.64
CA PRO A 383 25.13 -0.80 -9.20
C PRO A 383 25.63 -2.26 -9.23
N GLY A 384 26.77 -2.50 -9.90
CA GLY A 384 27.36 -3.83 -10.06
C GLY A 384 26.78 -4.67 -11.21
N SER A 385 25.78 -4.16 -11.93
CA SER A 385 25.17 -4.83 -13.07
C SER A 385 25.95 -4.68 -14.39
N PRO A 386 25.67 -5.52 -15.41
CA PRO A 386 26.44 -5.52 -16.67
C PRO A 386 26.46 -4.19 -17.43
N CYS A 387 25.38 -3.40 -17.35
CA CYS A 387 25.26 -2.10 -18.03
C CYS A 387 25.36 -0.92 -17.06
N TYR A 388 25.87 -1.14 -15.84
CA TYR A 388 26.10 -0.06 -14.90
C TYR A 388 27.17 0.92 -15.42
N VAL A 389 26.84 2.20 -15.40
CA VAL A 389 27.76 3.29 -15.71
C VAL A 389 27.85 4.19 -14.47
N PRO A 390 28.99 4.21 -13.76
CA PRO A 390 29.16 5.08 -12.62
C PRO A 390 29.27 6.54 -13.08
N ALA A 391 28.51 7.42 -12.44
CA ALA A 391 28.60 8.86 -12.63
C ALA A 391 29.49 9.47 -11.55
N VAL A 392 30.33 10.43 -11.92
CA VAL A 392 31.15 11.22 -11.00
C VAL A 392 30.60 12.63 -10.95
N TYR A 393 30.14 13.05 -9.77
CA TYR A 393 29.58 14.38 -9.54
C TYR A 393 30.63 15.32 -8.93
N PRO A 394 30.45 16.65 -9.04
CA PRO A 394 31.32 17.64 -8.43
C PRO A 394 31.45 17.42 -6.92
N ASP A 395 32.61 17.75 -6.37
CA ASP A 395 32.83 17.68 -4.92
C ASP A 395 31.88 18.63 -4.16
N ALA A 396 31.25 18.13 -3.10
CA ALA A 396 30.26 18.89 -2.34
C ALA A 396 30.80 20.20 -1.75
N GLN A 397 32.05 20.24 -1.26
CA GLN A 397 32.64 21.47 -0.73
C GLN A 397 32.72 22.53 -1.83
N LYS A 398 33.16 22.14 -3.03
CA LYS A 398 33.25 23.09 -4.16
C LYS A 398 31.89 23.67 -4.56
N ILE A 399 30.82 22.90 -4.43
CA ILE A 399 29.46 23.38 -4.71
C ILE A 399 29.00 24.38 -3.64
N VAL A 400 29.28 24.10 -2.36
CA VAL A 400 29.01 25.05 -1.26
C VAL A 400 29.77 26.36 -1.52
N ASP A 401 31.08 26.27 -1.77
CA ASP A 401 31.93 27.44 -2.04
C ASP A 401 31.40 28.25 -3.24
N ALA A 402 31.00 27.58 -4.33
CA ALA A 402 30.45 28.24 -5.51
C ALA A 402 29.13 28.97 -5.24
N ILE A 403 28.25 28.40 -4.41
CA ILE A 403 26.99 29.06 -3.99
C ILE A 403 27.32 30.30 -3.16
N HIS A 404 28.26 30.21 -2.22
CA HIS A 404 28.68 31.33 -1.38
C HIS A 404 29.38 32.44 -2.18
N ASP A 405 30.24 32.08 -3.14
CA ASP A 405 30.90 33.03 -4.05
C ASP A 405 29.89 33.77 -4.94
N ALA A 406 28.75 33.15 -5.23
CA ALA A 406 27.61 33.77 -5.89
C ALA A 406 26.70 34.56 -4.92
N GLY A 407 27.10 34.74 -3.66
CA GLY A 407 26.35 35.47 -2.63
C GLY A 407 25.14 34.73 -2.07
N GLY A 408 24.99 33.44 -2.40
CA GLY A 408 23.86 32.63 -2.00
C GLY A 408 24.05 31.90 -0.68
N ILE A 409 23.00 31.16 -0.30
CA ILE A 409 22.90 30.33 0.89
C ILE A 409 22.83 28.87 0.44
N ALA A 410 23.71 28.01 0.95
CA ALA A 410 23.79 26.60 0.63
C ALA A 410 22.97 25.74 1.62
N ILE A 411 21.98 25.03 1.10
CA ILE A 411 21.05 24.20 1.89
C ILE A 411 21.15 22.75 1.41
N LEU A 412 21.36 21.82 2.34
CA LEU A 412 21.30 20.39 2.02
C LEU A 412 19.85 19.98 1.67
N ALA A 413 19.63 19.45 0.47
CA ALA A 413 18.32 19.02 0.02
C ALA A 413 17.84 17.77 0.77
N SER A 414 16.52 17.59 0.85
CA SER A 414 15.89 16.41 1.46
C SER A 414 16.09 15.11 0.66
N TRP A 415 16.58 15.24 -0.58
CA TRP A 415 16.80 14.12 -1.49
C TRP A 415 17.72 13.07 -0.87
N HIS A 416 17.18 11.86 -0.69
CA HIS A 416 17.87 10.69 -0.12
C HIS A 416 18.32 10.79 1.35
N LEU A 417 17.84 11.76 2.13
CA LEU A 417 18.19 11.82 3.56
C LEU A 417 17.77 10.55 4.32
N ASP A 418 16.62 9.94 3.97
CA ASP A 418 16.15 8.66 4.55
C ASP A 418 17.11 7.47 4.32
N LYS A 419 18.08 7.62 3.42
CA LYS A 419 18.99 6.54 3.00
C LYS A 419 20.39 6.69 3.58
N ILE A 420 20.66 7.76 4.32
CA ILE A 420 21.96 8.05 4.92
C ILE A 420 21.83 8.21 6.44
N SER A 421 22.91 7.99 7.17
CA SER A 421 22.91 8.11 8.63
C SER A 421 22.94 9.57 9.08
N ASP A 422 22.36 9.86 10.25
CA ASP A 422 22.45 11.18 10.91
C ASP A 422 23.90 11.69 11.01
N ASP A 423 24.85 10.83 11.37
CA ASP A 423 26.28 11.18 11.42
C ASP A 423 26.83 11.65 10.06
N LEU A 424 26.32 11.08 8.97
CA LEU A 424 26.73 11.48 7.62
C LEU A 424 26.08 12.81 7.22
N ILE A 425 24.84 13.06 7.66
CA ILE A 425 24.19 14.35 7.49
C ILE A 425 24.97 15.43 8.25
N GLU A 426 25.39 15.17 9.49
CA GLU A 426 26.25 16.08 10.27
C GLU A 426 27.59 16.34 9.57
N ASP A 427 28.26 15.28 9.10
CA ASP A 427 29.51 15.38 8.30
C ASP A 427 29.36 16.28 7.06
N ILE A 428 28.19 16.25 6.40
CA ILE A 428 27.89 17.10 5.23
C ILE A 428 27.60 18.54 5.67
N MET A 429 26.89 18.73 6.78
CA MET A 429 26.62 20.06 7.31
C MET A 429 27.93 20.79 7.67
N ASP A 430 28.93 20.06 8.15
CA ASP A 430 30.26 20.58 8.51
C ASP A 430 31.10 21.08 7.30
N LEU A 431 30.64 20.85 6.07
CA LEU A 431 31.22 21.47 4.86
C LEU A 431 30.96 22.99 4.77
N GLY A 432 30.21 23.55 5.72
CA GLY A 432 29.78 24.95 5.67
C GLY A 432 28.40 25.13 5.07
N MET A 433 27.54 24.10 5.13
CA MET A 433 26.12 24.27 4.78
C MET A 433 25.47 25.27 5.73
N ASP A 434 24.69 26.19 5.18
CA ASP A 434 23.96 27.18 5.96
C ASP A 434 22.65 26.60 6.54
N GLY A 435 22.19 25.45 6.04
CA GLY A 435 20.92 24.86 6.45
C GLY A 435 20.59 23.54 5.77
N ILE A 436 19.40 23.03 6.09
CA ILE A 436 18.90 21.74 5.60
C ILE A 436 17.40 21.84 5.31
N GLU A 437 16.95 21.15 4.27
CA GLU A 437 15.54 21.00 3.94
C GLU A 437 14.89 19.95 4.84
N CYS A 438 14.28 20.40 5.94
CA CYS A 438 13.67 19.50 6.93
C CYS A 438 12.27 19.03 6.56
N PHE A 439 11.56 19.78 5.71
CA PHE A 439 10.17 19.49 5.38
C PHE A 439 10.03 19.23 3.89
N SER A 440 9.77 17.98 3.56
CA SER A 440 9.55 17.55 2.19
C SER A 440 8.70 16.28 2.18
N PRO A 441 7.82 16.08 1.18
CA PRO A 441 7.13 14.82 1.01
C PRO A 441 8.07 13.68 0.57
N GLU A 442 9.37 13.96 0.35
CA GLU A 442 10.41 12.97 0.02
C GLU A 442 10.86 12.12 1.20
N ILE A 443 10.77 12.64 2.43
CA ILE A 443 11.36 12.04 3.62
C ILE A 443 10.32 11.65 4.67
N HIS A 444 10.64 10.66 5.49
CA HIS A 444 9.78 10.20 6.58
C HIS A 444 9.80 11.13 7.80
N GLU A 445 8.76 11.05 8.65
CA GLU A 445 8.64 11.91 9.85
C GLU A 445 9.82 11.75 10.80
N GLU A 446 10.40 10.54 10.91
CA GLU A 446 11.59 10.27 11.70
C GLU A 446 12.80 11.07 11.20
N THR A 447 13.01 11.10 9.88
CA THR A 447 14.10 11.85 9.25
C THR A 447 13.87 13.35 9.32
N MET A 448 12.62 13.82 9.21
CA MET A 448 12.30 15.24 9.46
C MET A 448 12.72 15.65 10.88
N ALA A 449 12.40 14.81 11.89
CA ALA A 449 12.76 15.08 13.28
C ALA A 449 14.29 15.09 13.49
N ALA A 450 15.01 14.16 12.87
CA ALA A 450 16.47 14.11 12.89
C ALA A 450 17.09 15.37 12.22
N ALA A 451 16.62 15.72 11.02
CA ALA A 451 17.07 16.90 10.28
C ALA A 451 16.85 18.20 11.08
N ILE A 452 15.70 18.36 11.75
CA ILE A 452 15.43 19.53 12.62
C ILE A 452 16.42 19.58 13.79
N LYS A 453 16.72 18.44 14.42
CA LYS A 453 17.67 18.37 15.53
C LYS A 453 19.08 18.73 15.08
N ILE A 454 19.51 18.26 13.92
CA ILE A 454 20.80 18.61 13.30
C ILE A 454 20.83 20.11 12.98
N ALA A 455 19.79 20.65 12.32
CA ALA A 455 19.68 22.08 12.03
C ALA A 455 19.82 22.94 13.30
N GLN A 456 19.14 22.55 14.39
CA GLN A 456 19.23 23.25 15.68
C GLN A 456 20.63 23.19 16.29
N LYS A 457 21.30 22.04 16.23
CA LYS A 457 22.68 21.86 16.73
C LYS A 457 23.66 22.77 15.99
N HIS A 458 23.53 22.86 14.67
CA HIS A 458 24.39 23.69 13.82
C HIS A 458 23.94 25.17 13.76
N LYS A 459 22.82 25.53 14.41
CA LYS A 459 22.18 26.85 14.29
C LYS A 459 21.90 27.24 12.82
N ALA A 460 21.57 26.24 12.03
CA ALA A 460 21.42 26.33 10.59
C ALA A 460 19.97 26.68 10.21
N PHE A 461 19.77 27.21 9.01
CA PHE A 461 18.45 27.48 8.46
C PHE A 461 17.68 26.18 8.20
N ILE A 462 16.35 26.30 8.26
CA ILE A 462 15.43 25.22 7.94
C ILE A 462 14.65 25.63 6.68
N SER A 463 14.68 24.77 5.66
CA SER A 463 13.90 24.95 4.43
C SER A 463 12.72 23.98 4.34
N CYS A 464 11.75 24.28 3.48
CA CYS A 464 10.68 23.38 3.09
C CYS A 464 10.43 23.42 1.58
N GLY A 465 10.11 22.28 1.01
CA GLY A 465 9.98 22.13 -0.43
C GLY A 465 9.07 20.98 -0.81
N SER A 466 8.28 21.14 -1.86
CA SER A 466 7.40 20.07 -2.34
C SER A 466 8.10 19.12 -3.31
N ASP A 467 9.27 19.50 -3.83
CA ASP A 467 9.93 18.84 -4.96
C ASP A 467 8.94 18.72 -6.14
N TYR A 468 8.30 19.83 -6.52
CA TYR A 468 7.26 19.86 -7.57
C TYR A 468 7.86 19.74 -8.98
N HIS A 469 7.31 18.85 -9.81
CA HIS A 469 7.80 18.52 -11.17
C HIS A 469 6.70 18.60 -12.23
N GLY A 470 5.61 19.32 -11.95
CA GLY A 470 4.48 19.36 -12.88
C GLY A 470 3.85 17.98 -13.09
N SER A 471 3.47 17.69 -14.33
CA SER A 471 2.83 16.42 -14.66
C SER A 471 3.80 15.23 -14.72
N ILE A 472 5.12 15.45 -14.66
CA ILE A 472 6.12 14.38 -14.69
C ILE A 472 6.08 13.55 -13.40
N LYS A 473 5.93 14.19 -12.24
CA LYS A 473 5.71 13.51 -10.95
C LYS A 473 4.31 13.86 -10.41
N PRO A 474 3.23 13.19 -10.87
CA PRO A 474 1.85 13.54 -10.54
C PRO A 474 1.47 13.34 -9.05
N ASN A 475 2.37 12.78 -8.24
CA ASN A 475 2.19 12.61 -6.79
C ASN A 475 2.87 13.74 -5.97
N ARG A 476 3.65 14.61 -6.63
CA ARG A 476 4.24 15.81 -6.02
C ARG A 476 3.36 16.99 -6.40
N HIS A 477 2.92 17.77 -5.42
CA HIS A 477 2.01 18.89 -5.62
C HIS A 477 2.62 20.14 -5.02
N MET A 478 2.58 21.23 -5.76
CA MET A 478 3.07 22.52 -5.30
C MET A 478 2.43 22.90 -3.96
N GLY A 479 3.24 23.39 -3.03
CA GLY A 479 2.82 23.77 -1.69
C GLY A 479 2.59 22.59 -0.73
N VAL A 480 2.73 21.32 -1.16
CA VAL A 480 2.62 20.16 -0.25
C VAL A 480 4.01 19.77 0.26
N THR A 481 4.50 20.53 1.24
CA THR A 481 5.86 20.38 1.79
C THR A 481 5.94 19.51 3.06
N ASN A 482 4.78 19.11 3.62
CA ASN A 482 4.66 18.52 4.95
C ASN A 482 5.21 19.39 6.11
N CYS A 483 5.43 20.69 5.89
CA CYS A 483 5.80 21.61 6.97
C CYS A 483 4.57 21.89 7.87
N PRO A 484 4.57 21.50 9.16
CA PRO A 484 3.45 21.77 10.03
C PRO A 484 3.34 23.28 10.31
N LYS A 485 2.12 23.80 10.51
CA LYS A 485 1.86 25.22 10.79
C LYS A 485 2.72 25.79 11.93
N LYS A 486 3.03 24.97 12.95
CA LYS A 486 3.87 25.36 14.09
C LYS A 486 5.35 25.56 13.74
N ALA A 487 5.85 24.88 12.70
CA ALA A 487 7.23 24.99 12.25
C ALA A 487 7.41 26.03 11.13
N LEU A 488 6.33 26.45 10.48
CA LEU A 488 6.37 27.49 9.43
C LEU A 488 7.14 28.76 9.83
N PRO A 489 7.06 29.29 11.08
CA PRO A 489 7.88 30.43 11.48
C PRO A 489 9.39 30.20 11.37
N LEU A 490 9.88 28.95 11.50
CA LEU A 490 11.29 28.61 11.36
C LEU A 490 11.73 28.73 9.89
N VAL A 491 10.90 28.24 8.96
CA VAL A 491 11.14 28.38 7.51
C VAL A 491 11.13 29.85 7.09
N ARG A 492 10.21 30.66 7.66
CA ARG A 492 10.14 32.10 7.39
C ARG A 492 11.39 32.89 7.77
N ILE A 493 12.27 32.34 8.58
CA ILE A 493 13.57 32.97 8.87
C ILE A 493 14.44 32.95 7.61
N LEU A 494 14.49 31.81 6.90
CA LEU A 494 15.24 31.68 5.65
C LEU A 494 14.67 32.60 4.56
N THR A 495 13.35 32.78 4.49
CA THR A 495 12.72 33.67 3.49
C THR A 495 12.95 35.16 3.74
N LYS A 496 13.70 35.53 4.78
CA LYS A 496 14.06 36.90 5.15
C LYS A 496 15.56 37.07 5.39
N ALA A 497 16.37 36.15 4.88
CA ALA A 497 17.80 36.09 5.16
C ALA A 497 18.63 37.14 4.40
N ALA A 498 18.11 37.65 3.27
CA ALA A 498 18.76 38.65 2.43
C ALA A 498 17.93 39.94 2.31
#